data_AF-A0A7Y3TK52-F1
#
_entry.id   AF-A0A7Y3TK52-F1
#
_cell.length_a   1.000
_cell.length_b   1.000
_cell.length_c   1.000
_cell.angle_alpha   90.00
_cell.angle_beta   90.00
_cell.angle_gamma   90.00
#
_symmetry.space_group_name_H-M   'P 1'
#
loop_
_entity.id
_entity.type
_entity.pdbx_description
1 polymer ?
#
loop_
_entity_poly.entity_id
_entity_poly.type
_entity_poly.pdbx_seq_one_letter_code
_entity_poly.pdbx_strand_id
1 'polypeptide(L)'
;MGIFHRLIRYVVLALSMGALVIGIKACSPPASNQTTVSSSPVAISPSGSMSMGKPKININSAILSELDKLEAALGVPALSNRIQASRPYGSIEDLVSKKVISQAQFDQIKNQVTIEEVVLTGEAKEVDYMTKLALMKGHMLVAGELLALKKPDQAEPHIGHPVEEIYVDLEDQFQERKVEDFKGVLIQLQDLVKSKPNDPQIKIQYDQAMKAIDQAIAALPDTQRQSANFSLQVVNGLLETATAEYTASISDGKISAPIEYQDSRGFVAYAQDTVYKNIAEQVKQADPKVNDQIVTSFTELRKAWPSAIPPTTSVLTADQVAAKVKQIEMISAPVIQASIAK
;
A
#
# COMPACT_ATOMS: atom_id res chain seq x y z
N MET A 1 27.21 -21.13 -15.28
CA MET A 1 28.29 -21.12 -14.28
C MET A 1 28.82 -19.69 -14.22
N GLY A 2 28.90 -19.06 -13.04
CA GLY A 2 29.31 -17.64 -12.92
C GLY A 2 28.30 -16.74 -12.22
N ILE A 3 28.00 -17.03 -10.95
CA ILE A 3 27.31 -16.11 -10.03
C ILE A 3 28.38 -15.20 -9.39
N PHE A 4 27.95 -14.08 -8.79
CA PHE A 4 28.73 -13.12 -7.96
C PHE A 4 29.63 -12.12 -8.70
N HIS A 5 29.41 -10.83 -8.42
CA HIS A 5 30.16 -10.07 -7.39
C HIS A 5 29.92 -8.56 -7.55
N ARG A 6 29.18 -7.90 -6.64
CA ARG A 6 29.37 -6.48 -6.24
C ARG A 6 28.75 -6.17 -4.85
N LEU A 7 29.34 -6.72 -3.80
CA LEU A 7 29.39 -6.08 -2.47
C LEU A 7 30.87 -6.04 -2.03
N ILE A 8 31.19 -5.17 -1.07
CA ILE A 8 32.47 -4.93 -0.35
C ILE A 8 33.09 -3.53 -0.62
N ARG A 9 33.64 -2.97 0.47
CA ARG A 9 34.33 -1.68 0.71
C ARG A 9 33.39 -0.64 1.38
N TYR A 10 33.65 -0.15 2.60
CA TYR A 10 34.91 -0.07 3.37
C TYR A 10 34.75 -0.35 4.89
N VAL A 11 35.84 -0.81 5.53
CA VAL A 11 36.02 -0.93 7.00
C VAL A 11 37.46 -0.54 7.37
N VAL A 12 37.67 0.56 8.13
CA VAL A 12 38.90 1.00 8.86
C VAL A 12 38.47 2.13 9.87
N LEU A 13 39.14 2.49 10.99
CA LEU A 13 39.59 1.77 12.20
C LEU A 13 40.17 2.77 13.25
N ALA A 14 39.41 3.17 14.29
CA ALA A 14 39.92 3.86 15.51
C ALA A 14 38.84 3.79 16.62
N LEU A 15 39.01 3.37 17.89
CA LEU A 15 40.03 3.59 18.94
C LEU A 15 40.16 5.08 19.34
N SER A 16 40.12 5.50 20.62
CA SER A 16 40.14 4.79 21.92
C SER A 16 39.70 5.69 23.11
N MET A 17 39.61 5.12 24.33
CA MET A 17 39.40 5.76 25.66
C MET A 17 37.98 6.29 25.97
N GLY A 18 37.42 6.14 27.18
CA GLY A 18 37.87 5.39 28.37
C GLY A 18 37.60 6.13 29.69
N ALA A 19 36.58 5.70 30.45
CA ALA A 19 36.39 6.09 31.86
C ALA A 19 35.60 5.01 32.61
N LEU A 20 35.99 4.77 33.87
CA LEU A 20 35.55 3.66 34.73
C LEU A 20 34.87 4.23 35.99
N VAL A 21 33.69 3.72 36.36
CA VAL A 21 33.12 3.89 37.71
C VAL A 21 32.57 2.55 38.20
N ILE A 22 32.90 2.19 39.44
CA ILE A 22 32.58 0.91 40.09
C ILE A 22 31.77 1.18 41.36
N GLY A 23 30.81 0.28 41.65
CA GLY A 23 30.22 0.08 42.98
C GLY A 23 28.69 0.19 43.00
N ILE A 24 27.94 -0.61 43.75
CA ILE A 24 28.27 -1.76 44.61
C ILE A 24 27.01 -2.64 44.75
N LYS A 25 27.18 -3.95 45.05
CA LYS A 25 26.07 -4.91 45.22
C LYS A 25 25.46 -4.89 46.64
N ALA A 26 24.20 -5.29 46.74
CA ALA A 26 23.65 -6.04 47.88
C ALA A 26 22.63 -7.10 47.38
N CYS A 27 22.50 -8.23 48.06
CA CYS A 27 21.68 -9.40 47.64
C CYS A 27 20.48 -9.63 48.58
N SER A 28 19.35 -10.10 48.00
CA SER A 28 18.54 -11.31 48.33
C SER A 28 18.02 -11.51 49.79
N PRO A 29 16.94 -12.31 50.06
CA PRO A 29 16.43 -13.49 49.33
C PRO A 29 14.87 -13.57 49.16
N PRO A 30 14.27 -14.65 48.60
CA PRO A 30 12.86 -14.70 48.19
C PRO A 30 11.93 -15.45 49.18
N ALA A 31 10.61 -15.36 48.98
CA ALA A 31 9.60 -16.09 49.76
C ALA A 31 8.53 -16.78 48.88
N SER A 32 8.44 -18.10 49.08
CA SER A 32 7.36 -19.09 48.84
C SER A 32 6.18 -18.83 47.87
N ASN A 33 5.93 -19.84 47.03
CA ASN A 33 4.58 -20.21 46.55
C ASN A 33 3.59 -20.38 47.73
N GLN A 34 2.31 -20.05 47.53
CA GLN A 34 1.24 -21.06 47.60
C GLN A 34 -0.09 -20.60 47.01
N THR A 35 -0.84 -21.60 46.54
CA THR A 35 -2.12 -21.53 45.83
C THR A 35 -3.27 -21.08 46.74
N THR A 36 -4.13 -20.18 46.26
CA THR A 36 -5.53 -20.11 46.70
C THR A 36 -6.46 -20.05 45.49
N VAL A 37 -7.37 -21.02 45.42
CA VAL A 37 -8.44 -21.08 44.42
C VAL A 37 -9.62 -20.25 44.95
N SER A 38 -10.14 -19.33 44.15
CA SER A 38 -11.44 -18.71 44.44
C SER A 38 -12.18 -18.43 43.14
N SER A 39 -13.34 -19.07 42.99
CA SER A 39 -14.19 -19.08 41.81
C SER A 39 -15.38 -18.12 41.97
N SER A 40 -15.58 -17.20 41.03
CA SER A 40 -16.87 -16.50 40.75
C SER A 40 -16.75 -15.67 39.46
N PRO A 41 -17.88 -15.24 38.85
CA PRO A 41 -18.13 -15.56 37.44
C PRO A 41 -17.62 -14.52 36.43
N VAL A 42 -17.42 -14.96 35.19
CA VAL A 42 -17.12 -14.08 34.05
C VAL A 42 -18.33 -13.20 33.75
N ALA A 43 -18.24 -11.93 34.12
CA ALA A 43 -19.14 -10.90 33.61
C ALA A 43 -18.77 -10.58 32.15
N ILE A 44 -19.71 -10.81 31.24
CA ILE A 44 -19.59 -10.36 29.85
C ILE A 44 -19.85 -8.85 29.83
N SER A 45 -18.80 -8.05 29.71
CA SER A 45 -18.91 -6.63 29.41
C SER A 45 -19.07 -6.43 27.90
N PRO A 46 -20.20 -5.91 27.39
CA PRO A 46 -20.32 -5.49 26.00
C PRO A 46 -19.65 -4.13 25.77
N SER A 47 -19.44 -3.79 24.50
CA SER A 47 -19.04 -2.46 24.01
C SER A 47 -17.63 -2.00 24.36
N GLY A 48 -16.64 -2.58 23.66
CA GLY A 48 -15.44 -1.83 23.32
C GLY A 48 -15.80 -0.70 22.35
N SER A 49 -15.76 0.54 22.81
CA SER A 49 -15.89 1.72 21.94
C SER A 49 -14.68 1.77 21.00
N MET A 50 -14.91 1.48 19.71
CA MET A 50 -13.87 1.54 18.69
C MET A 50 -13.51 3.01 18.42
N SER A 51 -12.55 3.52 19.18
CA SER A 51 -11.79 4.69 18.75
C SER A 51 -11.03 4.28 17.49
N MET A 52 -11.50 4.72 16.33
CA MET A 52 -10.92 4.45 15.02
C MET A 52 -9.60 5.22 14.86
N GLY A 53 -8.56 4.75 15.55
CA GLY A 53 -7.18 5.02 15.15
C GLY A 53 -6.94 4.44 13.75
N LYS A 54 -6.02 5.05 12.99
CA LYS A 54 -5.62 4.48 11.69
C LYS A 54 -5.18 3.02 11.86
N PRO A 55 -5.55 2.10 10.94
CA PRO A 55 -4.99 0.76 10.90
C PRO A 55 -3.46 0.81 10.92
N LYS A 56 -2.83 -0.07 11.70
CA LYS A 56 -1.37 -0.19 11.75
C LYS A 56 -0.89 -1.11 10.65
N ILE A 57 0.22 -0.76 10.01
CA ILE A 57 0.88 -1.55 8.98
C ILE A 57 1.62 -2.71 9.65
N ASN A 58 1.28 -3.95 9.32
CA ASN A 58 1.99 -5.12 9.82
C ASN A 58 3.30 -5.31 9.03
N ILE A 59 4.45 -5.14 9.68
CA ILE A 59 5.75 -5.20 9.00
C ILE A 59 6.13 -6.61 8.52
N ASN A 60 5.41 -7.65 8.96
CA ASN A 60 5.57 -9.03 8.49
C ASN A 60 4.72 -9.39 7.28
N SER A 61 3.48 -8.88 7.18
CA SER A 61 2.53 -9.27 6.12
C SER A 61 2.24 -8.18 5.08
N ALA A 62 2.27 -6.89 5.42
CA ALA A 62 1.87 -5.81 4.51
C ALA A 62 2.55 -5.85 3.12
N ILE A 63 1.83 -5.44 2.07
CA ILE A 63 2.36 -5.35 0.70
C ILE A 63 3.34 -4.18 0.57
N LEU A 64 4.17 -4.14 -0.49
CA LEU A 64 5.16 -3.06 -0.65
C LEU A 64 4.49 -1.68 -0.65
N SER A 65 3.45 -1.48 -1.45
CA SER A 65 2.69 -0.22 -1.52
C SER A 65 2.04 0.22 -0.18
N GLU A 66 1.91 -0.66 0.81
CA GLU A 66 1.55 -0.29 2.19
C GLU A 66 2.78 0.11 3.01
N LEU A 67 3.90 -0.59 2.85
CA LEU A 67 5.18 -0.22 3.44
C LEU A 67 5.73 1.11 2.88
N ASP A 68 5.42 1.48 1.64
CA ASP A 68 5.80 2.76 1.05
C ASP A 68 5.18 3.96 1.77
N LYS A 69 4.09 3.76 2.52
CA LYS A 69 3.55 4.77 3.44
C LYS A 69 4.54 5.09 4.57
N LEU A 70 5.34 4.11 5.01
CA LEU A 70 6.42 4.30 5.99
C LEU A 70 7.66 4.95 5.35
N GLU A 71 7.95 4.61 4.09
CA GLU A 71 8.99 5.25 3.28
C GLU A 71 8.73 6.74 3.12
N ALA A 72 7.54 7.09 2.64
CA ALA A 72 7.10 8.47 2.46
C ALA A 72 7.05 9.25 3.80
N ALA A 73 6.60 8.61 4.89
CA ALA A 73 6.57 9.24 6.21
C ALA A 73 7.97 9.54 6.80
N LEU A 74 9.00 8.81 6.37
CA LEU A 74 10.37 8.97 6.85
C LEU A 74 11.31 9.67 5.85
N GLY A 75 10.93 9.77 4.57
CA GLY A 75 11.76 10.25 3.48
C GLY A 75 12.99 9.36 3.24
N VAL A 76 12.84 8.03 3.31
CA VAL A 76 13.96 7.08 3.26
C VAL A 76 13.84 6.15 2.05
N PRO A 77 14.61 6.39 0.96
CA PRO A 77 14.54 5.60 -0.26
C PRO A 77 14.69 4.09 -0.06
N ALA A 78 13.85 3.32 -0.75
CA ALA A 78 13.78 1.85 -0.71
C ALA A 78 13.74 1.28 0.72
N LEU A 79 13.06 1.96 1.64
CA LEU A 79 12.71 1.43 2.94
C LEU A 79 11.70 0.28 2.84
N SER A 80 10.68 0.38 1.98
CA SER A 80 9.68 -0.68 1.80
C SER A 80 10.33 -2.03 1.47
N ASN A 81 11.15 -2.02 0.42
CA ASN A 81 12.01 -3.12 -0.02
C ASN A 81 12.92 -3.66 1.11
N ARG A 82 13.56 -2.77 1.89
CA ARG A 82 14.42 -3.18 3.02
C ARG A 82 13.64 -3.75 4.20
N ILE A 83 12.39 -3.33 4.40
CA ILE A 83 11.50 -3.94 5.40
C ILE A 83 11.14 -5.37 4.96
N GLN A 84 10.64 -5.53 3.73
CA GLN A 84 10.25 -6.84 3.20
C GLN A 84 11.42 -7.83 3.19
N ALA A 85 12.60 -7.40 2.71
CA ALA A 85 13.81 -8.23 2.66
C ALA A 85 14.38 -8.64 4.03
N SER A 86 13.95 -7.99 5.12
CA SER A 86 14.42 -8.27 6.48
C SER A 86 13.40 -9.03 7.34
N ARG A 87 12.28 -9.49 6.76
CA ARG A 87 11.28 -10.36 7.41
C ARG A 87 11.86 -11.74 7.78
N PRO A 88 11.35 -12.44 8.80
CA PRO A 88 10.28 -12.02 9.74
C PRO A 88 10.83 -11.27 10.96
N TYR A 89 10.05 -10.34 11.49
CA TYR A 89 10.30 -9.53 12.69
C TYR A 89 9.64 -10.16 13.93
N GLY A 90 10.37 -10.25 15.04
CA GLY A 90 9.86 -10.76 16.32
C GLY A 90 9.24 -9.68 17.21
N SER A 91 9.56 -8.42 16.97
CA SER A 91 8.87 -7.24 17.51
C SER A 91 9.04 -6.04 16.58
N ILE A 92 8.35 -4.92 16.84
CA ILE A 92 8.50 -3.71 16.01
C ILE A 92 9.89 -3.06 16.18
N GLU A 93 10.54 -3.24 17.34
CA GLU A 93 11.89 -2.77 17.62
C GLU A 93 12.96 -3.46 16.76
N ASP A 94 12.64 -4.62 16.16
CA ASP A 94 13.56 -5.28 15.22
C ASP A 94 13.81 -4.46 13.94
N LEU A 95 12.97 -3.48 13.63
CA LEU A 95 13.28 -2.46 12.61
C LEU A 95 14.59 -1.72 12.92
N VAL A 96 14.87 -1.47 14.21
CA VAL A 96 16.13 -0.87 14.70
C VAL A 96 17.19 -1.94 14.91
N SER A 97 16.85 -3.08 15.53
CA SER A 97 17.81 -4.15 15.86
C SER A 97 18.52 -4.71 14.60
N LYS A 98 17.75 -4.87 13.50
CA LYS A 98 18.23 -5.30 12.18
C LYS A 98 18.79 -4.17 11.32
N LYS A 99 18.81 -2.93 11.82
CA LYS A 99 19.31 -1.72 11.12
C LYS A 99 18.55 -1.38 9.83
N VAL A 100 17.25 -1.68 9.79
CA VAL A 100 16.36 -1.28 8.69
C VAL A 100 16.11 0.22 8.77
N ILE A 101 15.94 0.75 9.98
CA ILE A 101 15.87 2.19 10.28
C ILE A 101 16.70 2.54 11.52
N SER A 102 17.00 3.82 11.70
CA SER A 102 17.58 4.34 12.94
C SER A 102 16.52 4.45 14.05
N GLN A 103 16.98 4.55 15.31
CA GLN A 103 16.09 4.78 16.46
C GLN A 103 15.21 6.02 16.28
N ALA A 104 15.76 7.13 15.78
CA ALA A 104 15.01 8.37 15.58
C ALA A 104 13.89 8.23 14.53
N GLN A 105 14.12 7.44 13.47
CA GLN A 105 13.11 7.11 12.47
C GLN A 105 12.06 6.16 13.05
N PHE A 106 12.46 5.14 13.81
CA PHE A 106 11.53 4.26 14.51
C PHE A 106 10.62 5.04 15.45
N ASP A 107 11.14 6.01 16.20
CA ASP A 107 10.34 6.84 17.10
C ASP A 107 9.25 7.68 16.38
N GLN A 108 9.41 7.96 15.08
CA GLN A 108 8.41 8.63 14.24
C GLN A 108 7.30 7.67 13.73
N ILE A 109 7.61 6.39 13.48
CA ILE A 109 6.65 5.41 12.92
C ILE A 109 6.17 4.31 13.88
N LYS A 110 6.71 4.17 15.10
CA LYS A 110 6.36 3.10 16.06
C LYS A 110 4.87 2.97 16.39
N ASN A 111 4.10 4.07 16.26
CA ASN A 111 2.65 4.07 16.45
C ASN A 111 1.86 3.65 15.20
N GLN A 112 2.51 3.60 14.04
CA GLN A 112 1.96 3.26 12.73
C GLN A 112 2.23 1.80 12.34
N VAL A 113 3.19 1.12 13.00
CA VAL A 113 3.58 -0.27 12.73
C VAL A 113 3.08 -1.25 13.78
N THR A 114 2.88 -2.50 13.36
CA THR A 114 2.61 -3.65 14.23
C THR A 114 3.33 -4.92 13.73
N ILE A 115 3.36 -5.96 14.55
CA ILE A 115 3.63 -7.35 14.14
C ILE A 115 2.43 -8.27 14.39
N GLU A 116 1.33 -7.73 14.92
CA GLU A 116 0.10 -8.46 15.20
C GLU A 116 -0.74 -8.56 13.93
N GLU A 117 -1.20 -9.77 13.60
CA GLU A 117 -2.11 -9.96 12.47
C GLU A 117 -3.49 -9.35 12.79
N VAL A 118 -3.82 -8.27 12.07
CA VAL A 118 -5.14 -7.64 12.14
C VAL A 118 -6.07 -8.38 11.18
N VAL A 119 -6.79 -9.38 11.70
CA VAL A 119 -7.81 -10.10 10.93
C VAL A 119 -8.96 -9.14 10.59
N LEU A 120 -8.98 -8.63 9.36
CA LEU A 120 -10.07 -7.79 8.87
C LEU A 120 -11.37 -8.59 8.75
N THR A 121 -12.49 -7.97 9.11
CA THR A 121 -13.83 -8.56 9.03
C THR A 121 -14.86 -7.54 8.55
N GLY A 122 -15.98 -8.01 7.98
CA GLY A 122 -17.05 -7.14 7.50
C GLY A 122 -16.58 -6.19 6.39
N GLU A 123 -17.18 -4.98 6.30
CA GLU A 123 -16.88 -4.01 5.23
C GLU A 123 -15.38 -3.72 5.09
N ALA A 124 -14.61 -3.68 6.19
CA ALA A 124 -13.17 -3.44 6.15
C ALA A 124 -12.38 -4.51 5.37
N LYS A 125 -12.78 -5.80 5.47
CA LYS A 125 -12.17 -6.88 4.68
C LYS A 125 -12.48 -6.73 3.19
N GLU A 126 -13.72 -6.38 2.89
CA GLU A 126 -14.18 -6.17 1.51
C GLU A 126 -13.50 -4.93 0.87
N VAL A 127 -13.27 -3.87 1.64
CA VAL A 127 -12.55 -2.66 1.20
C VAL A 127 -11.07 -2.97 0.95
N ASP A 128 -10.40 -3.72 1.82
CA ASP A 128 -9.02 -4.17 1.59
C ASP A 128 -8.91 -5.00 0.30
N TYR A 129 -9.76 -6.02 0.16
CA TYR A 129 -9.85 -6.88 -1.03
C TYR A 129 -10.04 -6.07 -2.32
N MET A 130 -11.00 -5.13 -2.32
CA MET A 130 -11.26 -4.27 -3.48
C MET A 130 -10.10 -3.31 -3.75
N THR A 131 -9.47 -2.75 -2.71
CA THR A 131 -8.36 -1.80 -2.84
C THR A 131 -7.15 -2.49 -3.45
N LYS A 132 -6.78 -3.68 -2.98
CA LYS A 132 -5.68 -4.49 -3.53
C LYS A 132 -5.92 -4.86 -5.00
N LEU A 133 -7.13 -5.29 -5.36
CA LEU A 133 -7.49 -5.54 -6.77
C LEU A 133 -7.49 -4.25 -7.62
N ALA A 134 -7.87 -3.12 -7.04
CA ALA A 134 -7.83 -1.83 -7.71
C ALA A 134 -6.39 -1.29 -7.89
N LEU A 135 -5.46 -1.61 -6.98
CA LEU A 135 -4.02 -1.38 -7.16
C LEU A 135 -3.50 -2.23 -8.33
N MET A 136 -3.81 -3.53 -8.38
CA MET A 136 -3.49 -4.38 -9.55
C MET A 136 -3.98 -3.76 -10.86
N LYS A 137 -5.22 -3.24 -10.89
CA LYS A 137 -5.75 -2.53 -12.07
C LYS A 137 -4.99 -1.24 -12.39
N GLY A 138 -4.58 -0.47 -11.40
CA GLY A 138 -3.82 0.76 -11.59
C GLY A 138 -2.45 0.49 -12.24
N HIS A 139 -1.68 -0.48 -11.72
CA HIS A 139 -0.44 -0.92 -12.35
C HIS A 139 -0.67 -1.37 -13.80
N MET A 140 -1.65 -2.24 -14.03
CA MET A 140 -1.96 -2.77 -15.35
C MET A 140 -2.36 -1.68 -16.35
N LEU A 141 -3.17 -0.68 -15.96
CA LEU A 141 -3.49 0.46 -16.83
C LEU A 141 -2.23 1.18 -17.35
N VAL A 142 -1.24 1.36 -16.48
CA VAL A 142 0.02 2.05 -16.82
C VAL A 142 0.91 1.17 -17.69
N ALA A 143 0.99 -0.13 -17.39
CA ALA A 143 1.62 -1.11 -18.28
C ALA A 143 1.01 -1.06 -19.69
N GLY A 144 -0.32 -1.02 -19.81
CA GLY A 144 -1.04 -0.93 -21.09
C GLY A 144 -0.70 0.35 -21.87
N GLU A 145 -0.62 1.49 -21.19
CA GLU A 145 -0.17 2.75 -21.80
C GLU A 145 1.29 2.69 -22.27
N LEU A 146 2.19 2.14 -21.46
CA LEU A 146 3.61 2.02 -21.80
C LEU A 146 3.83 1.03 -22.95
N LEU A 147 3.10 -0.08 -23.01
CA LEU A 147 3.08 -0.98 -24.16
C LEU A 147 2.59 -0.27 -25.43
N ALA A 148 1.52 0.56 -25.35
CA ALA A 148 1.06 1.37 -26.47
C ALA A 148 2.10 2.42 -26.93
N LEU A 149 2.90 2.95 -26.00
CA LEU A 149 4.05 3.83 -26.27
C LEU A 149 5.32 3.09 -26.74
N LYS A 150 5.26 1.75 -26.91
CA LYS A 150 6.41 0.88 -27.25
C LYS A 150 7.55 0.97 -26.22
N LYS A 151 7.18 0.99 -24.94
CA LYS A 151 8.04 0.96 -23.75
C LYS A 151 7.85 -0.32 -22.92
N PRO A 152 8.06 -1.52 -23.50
CA PRO A 152 7.90 -2.78 -22.76
C PRO A 152 8.91 -2.93 -21.61
N ASP A 153 10.06 -2.26 -21.71
CA ASP A 153 11.07 -2.11 -20.66
C ASP A 153 10.56 -1.38 -19.41
N GLN A 154 9.62 -0.45 -19.58
CA GLN A 154 8.96 0.26 -18.48
C GLN A 154 7.64 -0.40 -18.09
N ALA A 155 6.97 -1.10 -19.01
CA ALA A 155 5.73 -1.80 -18.72
C ALA A 155 5.91 -3.06 -17.85
N GLU A 156 7.06 -3.75 -17.97
CA GLU A 156 7.29 -5.04 -17.29
C GLU A 156 7.25 -4.98 -15.76
N PRO A 157 7.87 -3.99 -15.07
CA PRO A 157 7.74 -3.84 -13.61
C PRO A 157 6.28 -3.76 -13.14
N HIS A 158 5.46 -2.92 -13.79
CA HIS A 158 4.04 -2.77 -13.46
C HIS A 158 3.21 -4.04 -13.74
N ILE A 159 3.67 -4.97 -14.58
CA ILE A 159 3.04 -6.28 -14.76
C ILE A 159 3.49 -7.23 -13.63
N GLY A 160 4.73 -7.08 -13.16
CA GLY A 160 5.29 -7.82 -12.03
C GLY A 160 4.67 -7.46 -10.68
N HIS A 161 4.52 -6.17 -10.35
CA HIS A 161 4.04 -5.72 -9.02
C HIS A 161 2.72 -6.41 -8.57
N PRO A 162 1.68 -6.55 -9.42
CA PRO A 162 0.51 -7.37 -9.09
C PRO A 162 0.81 -8.80 -8.59
N VAL A 163 1.81 -9.49 -9.17
CA VAL A 163 2.20 -10.86 -8.81
C VAL A 163 3.11 -10.90 -7.59
N GLU A 164 4.12 -10.03 -7.60
CA GLU A 164 5.26 -10.04 -6.68
C GLU A 164 4.89 -9.44 -5.31
N GLU A 165 3.90 -8.54 -5.29
CA GLU A 165 3.54 -7.75 -4.10
C GLU A 165 2.11 -7.99 -3.62
N ILE A 166 1.14 -8.10 -4.53
CA ILE A 166 -0.30 -8.03 -4.17
C ILE A 166 -0.99 -9.41 -4.18
N TYR A 167 -0.62 -10.31 -5.11
CA TYR A 167 -1.38 -11.53 -5.33
C TYR A 167 -1.41 -12.46 -4.11
N VAL A 168 -0.27 -12.63 -3.44
CA VAL A 168 -0.12 -13.54 -2.28
C VAL A 168 -1.06 -13.12 -1.15
N ASP A 169 -1.18 -11.82 -0.87
CA ASP A 169 -2.07 -11.24 0.13
C ASP A 169 -3.58 -11.44 -0.17
N LEU A 170 -3.91 -11.87 -1.37
CA LEU A 170 -5.27 -12.16 -1.80
C LEU A 170 -5.57 -13.65 -1.95
N GLU A 171 -4.58 -14.55 -1.87
CA GLU A 171 -4.75 -15.99 -2.14
C GLU A 171 -5.82 -16.64 -1.25
N ASP A 172 -5.83 -16.36 0.05
CA ASP A 172 -6.87 -16.84 0.97
C ASP A 172 -8.25 -16.27 0.64
N GLN A 173 -8.32 -14.98 0.27
CA GLN A 173 -9.58 -14.33 -0.10
C GLN A 173 -10.13 -14.84 -1.45
N PHE A 174 -9.25 -15.20 -2.39
CA PHE A 174 -9.65 -15.85 -3.64
C PHE A 174 -10.22 -17.25 -3.38
N GLN A 175 -9.63 -18.03 -2.48
CA GLN A 175 -10.15 -19.34 -2.07
C GLN A 175 -11.52 -19.22 -1.40
N GLU A 176 -11.67 -18.32 -0.42
CA GLU A 176 -12.96 -18.04 0.25
C GLU A 176 -14.07 -17.68 -0.76
N ARG A 177 -13.74 -16.82 -1.73
CA ARG A 177 -14.68 -16.29 -2.73
C ARG A 177 -14.85 -17.18 -3.95
N LYS A 178 -14.08 -18.27 -4.06
CA LYS A 178 -14.03 -19.19 -5.22
C LYS A 178 -13.67 -18.48 -6.53
N VAL A 179 -12.76 -17.50 -6.45
CA VAL A 179 -12.13 -16.89 -7.62
C VAL A 179 -11.18 -17.91 -8.25
N GLU A 180 -11.24 -18.04 -9.58
CA GLU A 180 -10.32 -18.92 -10.33
C GLU A 180 -8.88 -18.39 -10.22
N ASP A 181 -7.89 -19.26 -10.02
CA ASP A 181 -6.50 -18.83 -9.98
C ASP A 181 -6.07 -18.21 -11.32
N PHE A 182 -5.52 -16.99 -11.24
CA PHE A 182 -5.02 -16.25 -12.39
C PHE A 182 -3.55 -15.82 -12.26
N LYS A 183 -2.84 -16.29 -11.23
CA LYS A 183 -1.40 -16.03 -11.02
C LYS A 183 -0.59 -16.42 -12.24
N GLY A 184 -0.90 -17.59 -12.82
CA GLY A 184 -0.28 -18.08 -14.04
C GLY A 184 -0.52 -17.21 -15.27
N VAL A 185 -1.63 -16.46 -15.34
CA VAL A 185 -1.94 -15.53 -16.45
C VAL A 185 -1.06 -14.28 -16.36
N LEU A 186 -0.90 -13.74 -15.14
CA LEU A 186 -0.03 -12.58 -14.90
C LEU A 186 1.45 -12.91 -15.15
N ILE A 187 1.94 -14.05 -14.62
CA ILE A 187 3.32 -14.50 -14.84
C ILE A 187 3.60 -14.70 -16.34
N GLN A 188 2.69 -15.34 -17.08
CA GLN A 188 2.87 -15.52 -18.53
C GLN A 188 2.98 -14.19 -19.28
N LEU A 189 2.19 -13.18 -18.90
CA LEU A 189 2.27 -11.85 -19.48
C LEU A 189 3.61 -11.17 -19.18
N GLN A 190 4.07 -11.23 -17.91
CA GLN A 190 5.37 -10.68 -17.50
C GLN A 190 6.51 -11.33 -18.31
N ASP A 191 6.56 -12.67 -18.32
CA ASP A 191 7.55 -13.44 -19.08
C ASP A 191 7.49 -13.14 -20.58
N LEU A 192 6.31 -12.94 -21.16
CA LEU A 192 6.17 -12.63 -22.58
C LEU A 192 6.68 -11.23 -22.92
N VAL A 193 6.33 -10.21 -22.13
CA VAL A 193 6.83 -8.84 -22.32
C VAL A 193 8.36 -8.79 -22.15
N LYS A 194 8.90 -9.52 -21.17
CA LYS A 194 10.32 -9.62 -20.87
C LYS A 194 11.13 -10.35 -21.95
N SER A 195 10.62 -11.48 -22.45
CA SER A 195 11.35 -12.35 -23.39
C SER A 195 11.10 -12.01 -24.86
N LYS A 196 9.92 -11.49 -25.20
CA LYS A 196 9.52 -11.14 -26.57
C LYS A 196 8.74 -9.82 -26.62
N PRO A 197 9.36 -8.68 -26.30
CA PRO A 197 8.71 -7.37 -26.12
C PRO A 197 7.89 -6.81 -27.30
N ASN A 198 7.87 -7.47 -28.45
CA ASN A 198 7.10 -7.09 -29.65
C ASN A 198 6.14 -8.20 -30.13
N ASP A 199 5.93 -9.27 -29.34
CA ASP A 199 5.04 -10.38 -29.72
C ASP A 199 3.56 -9.92 -29.72
N PRO A 200 2.79 -10.09 -30.81
CA PRO A 200 1.36 -9.76 -30.85
C PRO A 200 0.52 -10.45 -29.76
N GLN A 201 0.99 -11.57 -29.20
CA GLN A 201 0.34 -12.25 -28.08
C GLN A 201 0.32 -11.40 -26.78
N ILE A 202 1.21 -10.40 -26.64
CA ILE A 202 1.23 -9.50 -25.47
C ILE A 202 -0.14 -8.86 -25.24
N LYS A 203 -0.80 -8.37 -26.31
CA LYS A 203 -2.12 -7.76 -26.17
C LYS A 203 -3.17 -8.77 -25.68
N ILE A 204 -3.12 -10.00 -26.20
CA ILE A 204 -4.08 -11.06 -25.84
C ILE A 204 -3.90 -11.45 -24.37
N GLN A 205 -2.67 -11.65 -23.91
CA GLN A 205 -2.39 -11.97 -22.52
C GLN A 205 -2.69 -10.79 -21.58
N TYR A 206 -2.46 -9.55 -22.02
CA TYR A 206 -2.84 -8.34 -21.28
C TYR A 206 -4.37 -8.24 -21.10
N ASP A 207 -5.13 -8.43 -22.18
CA ASP A 207 -6.60 -8.45 -22.13
C ASP A 207 -7.11 -9.58 -21.22
N GLN A 208 -6.46 -10.76 -21.23
CA GLN A 208 -6.77 -11.89 -20.35
C GLN A 208 -6.46 -11.59 -18.87
N ALA A 209 -5.29 -11.05 -18.57
CA ALA A 209 -4.90 -10.64 -17.21
C ALA A 209 -5.87 -9.58 -16.65
N MET A 210 -6.19 -8.56 -17.45
CA MET A 210 -7.19 -7.56 -17.08
C MET A 210 -8.55 -8.20 -16.79
N LYS A 211 -9.04 -9.09 -17.67
CA LYS A 211 -10.31 -9.78 -17.46
C LYS A 211 -10.32 -10.65 -16.20
N ALA A 212 -9.21 -11.33 -15.88
CA ALA A 212 -9.13 -12.14 -14.68
C ALA A 212 -9.24 -11.30 -13.40
N ILE A 213 -8.58 -10.13 -13.36
CA ILE A 213 -8.75 -9.16 -12.27
C ILE A 213 -10.20 -8.65 -12.21
N ASP A 214 -10.88 -8.42 -13.34
CA ASP A 214 -12.31 -8.05 -13.35
C ASP A 214 -13.21 -9.17 -12.80
N GLN A 215 -12.88 -10.44 -13.05
CA GLN A 215 -13.59 -11.59 -12.47
C GLN A 215 -13.38 -11.68 -10.95
N ALA A 216 -12.17 -11.43 -10.46
CA ALA A 216 -11.88 -11.33 -9.03
C ALA A 216 -12.65 -10.17 -8.35
N ILE A 217 -12.73 -9.01 -9.02
CA ILE A 217 -13.55 -7.86 -8.58
C ILE A 217 -15.06 -8.20 -8.63
N ALA A 218 -15.51 -9.03 -9.57
CA ALA A 218 -16.91 -9.46 -9.69
C ALA A 218 -17.34 -10.50 -8.64
N ALA A 219 -16.42 -11.01 -7.82
CA ALA A 219 -16.77 -11.80 -6.64
C ALA A 219 -17.34 -10.93 -5.48
N LEU A 220 -17.18 -9.60 -5.54
CA LEU A 220 -17.90 -8.66 -4.68
C LEU A 220 -19.31 -8.41 -5.23
N PRO A 221 -20.35 -8.36 -4.38
CA PRO A 221 -21.71 -8.02 -4.81
C PRO A 221 -21.77 -6.66 -5.52
N ASP A 222 -22.51 -6.59 -6.64
CA ASP A 222 -22.59 -5.36 -7.42
C ASP A 222 -23.18 -4.19 -6.60
N THR A 223 -24.16 -4.46 -5.75
CA THR A 223 -24.73 -3.49 -4.80
C THR A 223 -23.69 -2.87 -3.85
N GLN A 224 -22.63 -3.61 -3.51
CA GLN A 224 -21.54 -3.13 -2.68
C GLN A 224 -20.54 -2.31 -3.51
N ARG A 225 -20.16 -2.79 -4.71
CA ARG A 225 -19.30 -2.05 -5.64
C ARG A 225 -19.92 -0.75 -6.16
N GLN A 226 -21.25 -0.66 -6.15
CA GLN A 226 -22.02 0.55 -6.47
C GLN A 226 -22.30 1.41 -5.24
N SER A 227 -21.93 1.01 -4.02
CA SER A 227 -22.14 1.83 -2.82
C SER A 227 -21.15 3.00 -2.79
N ALA A 228 -21.68 4.21 -2.62
CA ALA A 228 -20.86 5.42 -2.46
C ALA A 228 -19.94 5.34 -1.24
N ASN A 229 -20.39 4.78 -0.11
CA ASN A 229 -19.56 4.57 1.08
C ASN A 229 -18.34 3.69 0.78
N PHE A 230 -18.62 2.48 0.30
CA PHE A 230 -17.63 1.47 0.01
C PHE A 230 -16.59 1.97 -1.02
N SER A 231 -17.09 2.53 -2.12
CA SER A 231 -16.25 3.01 -3.21
C SER A 231 -15.40 4.23 -2.82
N LEU A 232 -15.90 5.11 -1.95
CA LEU A 232 -15.09 6.23 -1.44
C LEU A 232 -14.01 5.78 -0.44
N GLN A 233 -14.25 4.72 0.34
CA GLN A 233 -13.20 4.10 1.15
C GLN A 233 -12.09 3.50 0.26
N VAL A 234 -12.45 2.79 -0.81
CA VAL A 234 -11.50 2.27 -1.82
C VAL A 234 -10.74 3.39 -2.54
N VAL A 235 -11.42 4.47 -2.93
CA VAL A 235 -10.78 5.67 -3.51
C VAL A 235 -9.74 6.26 -2.55
N ASN A 236 -10.07 6.39 -1.26
CA ASN A 236 -9.13 6.91 -0.26
C ASN A 236 -7.90 5.98 -0.10
N GLY A 237 -8.10 4.66 -0.12
CA GLY A 237 -6.99 3.68 -0.10
C GLY A 237 -6.06 3.82 -1.31
N LEU A 238 -6.62 3.92 -2.52
CA LEU A 238 -5.85 4.14 -3.76
C LEU A 238 -5.08 5.46 -3.74
N LEU A 239 -5.70 6.54 -3.25
CA LEU A 239 -5.09 7.87 -3.23
C LEU A 239 -4.02 8.01 -2.12
N GLU A 240 -4.19 7.35 -0.96
CA GLU A 240 -3.15 7.29 0.07
C GLU A 240 -1.90 6.56 -0.47
N THR A 241 -2.09 5.41 -1.12
CA THR A 241 -1.00 4.68 -1.79
C THR A 241 -0.36 5.52 -2.90
N ALA A 242 -1.15 6.12 -3.80
CA ALA A 242 -0.63 7.00 -4.85
C ALA A 242 0.19 8.17 -4.31
N THR A 243 -0.16 8.70 -3.14
CA THR A 243 0.60 9.77 -2.47
C THR A 243 1.96 9.28 -1.99
N ALA A 244 2.04 8.06 -1.45
CA ALA A 244 3.30 7.43 -1.05
C ALA A 244 4.22 7.22 -2.26
N GLU A 245 3.72 6.57 -3.31
CA GLU A 245 4.43 6.34 -4.57
C GLU A 245 4.97 7.64 -5.19
N TYR A 246 4.15 8.69 -5.27
CA TYR A 246 4.60 9.97 -5.82
C TYR A 246 5.69 10.61 -4.98
N THR A 247 5.62 10.43 -3.66
CA THR A 247 6.63 10.95 -2.72
C THR A 247 7.95 10.20 -2.89
N ALA A 248 7.92 8.87 -2.98
CA ALA A 248 9.08 8.03 -3.27
C ALA A 248 9.70 8.34 -4.66
N SER A 249 8.86 8.72 -5.63
CA SER A 249 9.32 9.11 -6.97
C SER A 249 10.20 10.36 -7.02
N ILE A 250 10.18 11.22 -5.99
CA ILE A 250 10.81 12.55 -6.01
C ILE A 250 12.08 12.62 -5.14
N SER A 251 13.18 13.07 -5.74
CA SER A 251 14.38 13.55 -5.04
C SER A 251 14.78 14.92 -5.58
N ASP A 252 15.06 15.88 -4.69
CA ASP A 252 15.46 17.26 -5.05
C ASP A 252 14.53 17.96 -6.07
N GLY A 253 13.22 17.69 -5.99
CA GLY A 253 12.20 18.23 -6.91
C GLY A 253 12.21 17.63 -8.32
N LYS A 254 12.98 16.55 -8.53
CA LYS A 254 13.06 15.79 -9.78
C LYS A 254 12.40 14.43 -9.62
N ILE A 255 11.84 13.91 -10.70
CA ILE A 255 11.42 12.50 -10.73
C ILE A 255 12.68 11.64 -10.84
N SER A 256 13.10 11.04 -9.73
CA SER A 256 14.26 10.14 -9.63
C SER A 256 13.90 8.67 -9.71
N ALA A 257 12.65 8.31 -9.39
CA ALA A 257 12.13 6.95 -9.47
C ALA A 257 10.90 6.93 -10.41
N PRO A 258 11.10 6.66 -11.72
CA PRO A 258 10.04 6.73 -12.73
C PRO A 258 8.89 5.73 -12.53
N ILE A 259 9.17 4.55 -11.96
CA ILE A 259 8.22 3.43 -11.82
C ILE A 259 7.15 3.81 -10.79
N GLU A 260 7.57 4.44 -9.70
CA GLU A 260 6.77 4.89 -8.57
C GLU A 260 5.90 6.10 -9.00
N TYR A 261 6.45 7.02 -9.82
CA TYR A 261 5.65 8.05 -10.50
C TYR A 261 4.58 7.42 -11.41
N GLN A 262 4.93 6.34 -12.11
CA GLN A 262 4.07 5.62 -13.03
C GLN A 262 2.95 4.87 -12.29
N ASP A 263 3.24 4.16 -11.20
CA ASP A 263 2.26 3.45 -10.37
C ASP A 263 1.28 4.41 -9.70
N SER A 264 1.80 5.49 -9.10
CA SER A 264 1.01 6.59 -8.57
C SER A 264 -0.03 7.11 -9.58
N ARG A 265 0.40 7.33 -10.82
CA ARG A 265 -0.48 7.76 -11.93
C ARG A 265 -1.59 6.76 -12.19
N GLY A 266 -1.26 5.46 -12.19
CA GLY A 266 -2.21 4.37 -12.42
C GLY A 266 -3.29 4.29 -11.34
N PHE A 267 -2.90 4.42 -10.08
CA PHE A 267 -3.80 4.41 -8.94
C PHE A 267 -4.77 5.60 -8.96
N VAL A 268 -4.28 6.83 -9.23
CA VAL A 268 -5.13 8.02 -9.39
C VAL A 268 -6.09 7.89 -10.58
N ALA A 269 -5.60 7.37 -11.71
CA ALA A 269 -6.43 7.16 -12.90
C ALA A 269 -7.55 6.13 -12.65
N TYR A 270 -7.25 4.99 -12.03
CA TYR A 270 -8.26 3.98 -11.72
C TYR A 270 -9.28 4.47 -10.67
N ALA A 271 -8.80 5.19 -9.63
CA ALA A 271 -9.64 5.80 -8.61
C ALA A 271 -10.66 6.78 -9.21
N GLN A 272 -10.25 7.64 -10.15
CA GLN A 272 -11.16 8.57 -10.83
C GLN A 272 -12.03 7.88 -11.89
N ASP A 273 -11.40 7.27 -12.89
CA ASP A 273 -12.03 6.92 -14.16
C ASP A 273 -12.86 5.63 -14.07
N THR A 274 -12.67 4.83 -13.02
CA THR A 274 -13.43 3.61 -12.75
C THR A 274 -14.18 3.69 -11.42
N VAL A 275 -13.48 3.78 -10.28
CA VAL A 275 -14.13 3.62 -8.96
C VAL A 275 -15.08 4.79 -8.65
N TYR A 276 -14.59 6.03 -8.67
CA TYR A 276 -15.43 7.20 -8.43
C TYR A 276 -16.48 7.39 -9.53
N LYS A 277 -16.12 7.17 -10.80
CA LYS A 277 -17.04 7.32 -11.94
C LYS A 277 -18.30 6.47 -11.81
N ASN A 278 -18.20 5.24 -11.29
CA ASN A 278 -19.36 4.36 -11.09
C ASN A 278 -20.37 4.95 -10.08
N ILE A 279 -19.90 5.61 -9.02
CA ILE A 279 -20.75 6.20 -7.97
C ILE A 279 -21.10 7.68 -8.19
N ALA A 280 -20.47 8.35 -9.16
CA ALA A 280 -20.55 9.81 -9.31
C ALA A 280 -21.99 10.34 -9.43
N GLU A 281 -22.88 9.62 -10.12
CA GLU A 281 -24.29 10.00 -10.24
C GLU A 281 -25.04 9.86 -8.90
N GLN A 282 -24.72 8.85 -8.08
CA GLN A 282 -25.30 8.73 -6.73
C GLN A 282 -24.82 9.85 -5.80
N VAL A 283 -23.51 10.15 -5.83
CA VAL A 283 -22.93 11.26 -5.05
C VAL A 283 -23.58 12.58 -5.46
N LYS A 284 -23.76 12.81 -6.77
CA LYS A 284 -24.42 13.99 -7.32
C LYS A 284 -25.91 14.08 -6.95
N GLN A 285 -26.62 12.96 -6.88
CA GLN A 285 -28.02 12.94 -6.43
C GLN A 285 -28.15 13.25 -4.93
N ALA A 286 -27.16 12.87 -4.12
CA ALA A 286 -27.12 13.20 -2.69
C ALA A 286 -26.69 14.66 -2.44
N ASP A 287 -25.61 15.11 -3.08
CA ASP A 287 -25.13 16.49 -3.05
C ASP A 287 -24.37 16.82 -4.36
N PRO A 288 -24.96 17.61 -5.28
CA PRO A 288 -24.31 18.00 -6.53
C PRO A 288 -23.00 18.77 -6.32
N LYS A 289 -22.91 19.59 -5.27
CA LYS A 289 -21.74 20.43 -4.98
C LYS A 289 -20.57 19.56 -4.52
N VAL A 290 -20.83 18.55 -3.68
CA VAL A 290 -19.82 17.56 -3.28
C VAL A 290 -19.27 16.83 -4.50
N ASN A 291 -20.13 16.37 -5.40
CA ASN A 291 -19.68 15.75 -6.65
C ASN A 291 -18.77 16.68 -7.48
N ASP A 292 -19.21 17.91 -7.71
CA ASP A 292 -18.48 18.88 -8.54
C ASP A 292 -17.13 19.25 -7.91
N GLN A 293 -17.06 19.32 -6.57
CA GLN A 293 -15.82 19.53 -5.84
C GLN A 293 -14.86 18.32 -5.93
N ILE A 294 -15.35 17.07 -5.86
CA ILE A 294 -14.52 15.88 -6.03
C ILE A 294 -13.98 15.78 -7.46
N VAL A 295 -14.84 15.95 -8.48
CA VAL A 295 -14.45 15.92 -9.90
C VAL A 295 -13.42 17.00 -10.22
N THR A 296 -13.60 18.22 -9.67
CA THR A 296 -12.62 19.31 -9.81
C THR A 296 -11.30 18.95 -9.13
N SER A 297 -11.34 18.42 -7.90
CA SER A 297 -10.13 18.07 -7.15
C SER A 297 -9.33 16.95 -7.82
N PHE A 298 -9.98 15.92 -8.37
CA PHE A 298 -9.32 14.90 -9.20
C PHE A 298 -8.68 15.49 -10.46
N THR A 299 -9.39 16.39 -11.17
CA THR A 299 -8.87 17.07 -12.36
C THR A 299 -7.62 17.90 -12.04
N GLU A 300 -7.62 18.58 -10.89
CA GLU A 300 -6.48 19.35 -10.40
C GLU A 300 -5.34 18.49 -9.85
N LEU A 301 -5.64 17.30 -9.33
CA LEU A 301 -4.67 16.31 -8.86
C LEU A 301 -3.92 15.69 -10.05
N ARG A 302 -4.62 15.30 -11.12
CA ARG A 302 -4.01 14.66 -12.30
C ARG A 302 -2.99 15.52 -13.05
N LYS A 303 -2.93 16.83 -12.79
CA LYS A 303 -1.87 17.70 -13.31
C LYS A 303 -0.47 17.31 -12.84
N ALA A 304 -0.31 16.54 -11.76
CA ALA A 304 0.98 15.99 -11.36
C ALA A 304 1.55 14.98 -12.38
N TRP A 305 0.69 14.32 -13.16
CA TRP A 305 1.05 13.26 -14.11
C TRP A 305 0.60 13.56 -15.55
N PRO A 306 1.21 14.54 -16.24
CA PRO A 306 0.82 14.93 -17.60
C PRO A 306 1.00 13.82 -18.65
N SER A 307 1.83 12.80 -18.38
CA SER A 307 2.01 11.64 -19.25
C SER A 307 2.53 10.44 -18.45
N ALA A 308 2.45 9.23 -19.01
CA ALA A 308 3.07 8.02 -18.45
C ALA A 308 4.60 8.07 -18.45
N ILE A 309 5.23 8.87 -19.32
CA ILE A 309 6.66 9.18 -19.24
C ILE A 309 6.82 10.40 -18.33
N PRO A 310 7.56 10.32 -17.21
CA PRO A 310 7.72 11.45 -16.31
C PRO A 310 8.51 12.60 -16.94
N PRO A 311 8.16 13.87 -16.61
CA PRO A 311 9.06 14.99 -16.81
C PRO A 311 10.24 14.92 -15.84
N THR A 312 11.38 15.52 -16.19
CA THR A 312 12.57 15.56 -15.31
C THR A 312 12.30 16.24 -13.97
N THR A 313 11.47 17.28 -13.97
CA THR A 313 11.06 18.04 -12.77
C THR A 313 9.59 17.76 -12.48
N SER A 314 9.24 17.50 -11.23
CA SER A 314 7.86 17.23 -10.81
C SER A 314 6.96 18.45 -11.09
N VAL A 315 5.78 18.24 -11.71
CA VAL A 315 4.84 19.35 -12.01
C VAL A 315 4.21 19.92 -10.74
N LEU A 316 3.91 19.05 -9.78
CA LEU A 316 3.50 19.40 -8.42
C LEU A 316 4.52 18.80 -7.44
N THR A 317 4.72 19.42 -6.28
CA THR A 317 5.54 18.79 -5.22
C THR A 317 4.79 17.64 -4.54
N ALA A 318 5.50 16.77 -3.82
CA ALA A 318 4.89 15.73 -2.98
C ALA A 318 3.83 16.32 -2.02
N ASP A 319 4.17 17.41 -1.31
CA ASP A 319 3.23 18.13 -0.44
C ASP A 319 1.97 18.63 -1.17
N GLN A 320 2.11 19.10 -2.41
CA GLN A 320 0.97 19.57 -3.20
C GLN A 320 0.06 18.42 -3.66
N VAL A 321 0.62 17.25 -3.96
CA VAL A 321 -0.16 16.03 -4.24
C VAL A 321 -0.86 15.54 -2.96
N ALA A 322 -0.14 15.43 -1.85
CA ALA A 322 -0.69 15.03 -0.56
C ALA A 322 -1.83 15.96 -0.09
N ALA A 323 -1.66 17.28 -0.25
CA ALA A 323 -2.70 18.27 0.07
C ALA A 323 -3.95 18.13 -0.81
N LYS A 324 -3.79 17.82 -2.11
CA LYS A 324 -4.91 17.60 -3.04
C LYS A 324 -5.64 16.28 -2.77
N VAL A 325 -4.92 15.21 -2.46
CA VAL A 325 -5.53 13.95 -1.97
C VAL A 325 -6.29 14.19 -0.67
N LYS A 326 -5.67 14.90 0.29
CA LYS A 326 -6.34 15.24 1.55
C LYS A 326 -7.59 16.09 1.36
N GLN A 327 -7.62 16.95 0.34
CA GLN A 327 -8.82 17.69 -0.05
C GLN A 327 -9.95 16.74 -0.50
N ILE A 328 -9.66 15.74 -1.33
CA ILE A 328 -10.64 14.73 -1.78
C ILE A 328 -11.18 13.94 -0.58
N GLU A 329 -10.31 13.47 0.33
CA GLU A 329 -10.72 12.78 1.56
C GLU A 329 -11.67 13.64 2.42
N MET A 330 -11.37 14.93 2.60
CA MET A 330 -12.20 15.83 3.41
C MET A 330 -13.57 16.12 2.77
N ILE A 331 -13.63 16.19 1.43
CA ILE A 331 -14.89 16.38 0.71
C ILE A 331 -15.73 15.09 0.73
N SER A 332 -15.11 13.91 0.68
CA SER A 332 -15.80 12.62 0.65
C SER A 332 -16.23 12.11 2.03
N ALA A 333 -15.54 12.51 3.11
CA ALA A 333 -15.80 12.03 4.47
C ALA A 333 -17.27 12.17 4.95
N PRO A 334 -18.03 13.26 4.67
CA PRO A 334 -19.44 13.34 5.03
C PRO A 334 -20.31 12.29 4.32
N VAL A 335 -19.99 11.90 3.09
CA VAL A 335 -20.73 10.88 2.31
C VAL A 335 -20.52 9.48 2.90
N ILE A 336 -19.28 9.19 3.28
CA ILE A 336 -18.90 7.97 4.02
C ILE A 336 -19.68 7.93 5.36
N GLN A 337 -19.59 8.99 6.17
CA GLN A 337 -20.21 9.05 7.50
C GLN A 337 -21.75 8.98 7.46
N ALA A 338 -22.40 9.66 6.51
CA ALA A 338 -23.86 9.64 6.36
C ALA A 338 -24.42 8.26 5.99
N SER A 339 -23.57 7.36 5.49
CA SER A 339 -23.94 5.99 5.15
C SER A 339 -23.82 5.01 6.32
N ILE A 340 -23.00 5.35 7.33
CA ILE A 340 -22.83 4.57 8.57
C ILE A 340 -23.98 4.85 9.57
N ALA A 341 -24.70 5.96 9.40
CA ALA A 341 -25.77 6.41 10.29
C ALA A 341 -27.19 5.95 9.87
N LYS A 342 -27.31 4.98 8.96
CA LYS A 342 -28.58 4.43 8.45
C LYS A 342 -28.66 2.92 8.66
#